data_AF-A0A136MFG1-F1
#
_entry.id   AF-A0A136MFG1-F1
#
_cell.length_a   1.000
_cell.length_b   1.000
_cell.length_c   1.000
_cell.angle_alpha   90.00
_cell.angle_beta   90.00
_cell.angle_gamma   90.00
#
_symmetry.space_group_name_H-M   'P 1'
#
loop_
_entity.id
_entity.type
_entity.pdbx_description
1 polymer ?
#
loop_
_entity_poly.entity_id
_entity_poly.type
_entity_poly.pdbx_seq_one_letter_code
_entity_poly.pdbx_strand_id
1 'polypeptide(L)'
;MTLPILGLLLAGGFAFAEPQKLPVTRVVLYSSGVGYFEHAREIQGSTSVNMMFKTDQVNDILKSLIIEDLDGGRVGTVAYPSRDPISKTLQSFQVNLAEDPSLSMLLAQLRGADVLVHIGAEKIEGRILGLEKTSEVHIR
;
A
#
# COMPACT_ATOMS: atom_id res chain seq x y z
N MET A 1 11.69 -57.43 -19.23
CA MET A 1 10.50 -57.02 -20.02
C MET A 1 9.62 -56.27 -19.02
N THR A 2 9.72 -54.95 -18.83
CA THR A 2 9.39 -53.83 -19.75
C THR A 2 10.06 -52.52 -19.26
N LEU A 3 10.29 -51.59 -20.20
CA LEU A 3 11.15 -50.38 -20.15
C LEU A 3 10.76 -49.26 -19.15
N PRO A 4 11.71 -48.36 -18.78
CA PRO A 4 11.47 -47.14 -18.01
C PRO A 4 10.97 -45.98 -18.91
N ILE A 5 10.00 -45.21 -18.43
CA ILE A 5 9.54 -43.98 -19.11
C ILE A 5 10.33 -42.79 -18.56
N LEU A 6 11.04 -42.18 -19.51
CA LEU A 6 11.71 -40.89 -19.49
C LEU A 6 10.75 -39.76 -19.09
N GLY A 7 11.06 -39.06 -18.00
CA GLY A 7 10.40 -37.81 -17.60
C GLY A 7 11.41 -36.68 -17.57
N LEU A 8 11.74 -36.13 -18.73
CA LEU A 8 12.53 -34.91 -18.88
C LEU A 8 11.70 -33.72 -18.40
N LEU A 9 11.86 -33.35 -17.12
CA LEU A 9 11.28 -32.13 -16.59
C LEU A 9 12.16 -30.95 -17.04
N LEU A 10 11.70 -30.20 -18.05
CA LEU A 10 12.21 -28.87 -18.32
C LEU A 10 11.95 -27.99 -17.08
N ALA A 11 12.96 -27.88 -16.23
CA ALA A 11 13.05 -26.80 -15.25
C ALA A 11 13.34 -25.49 -16.01
N GLY A 12 12.33 -24.97 -16.69
CA GLY A 12 12.31 -23.57 -17.10
C GLY A 12 12.19 -22.72 -15.85
N GLY A 13 13.35 -22.46 -15.22
CA GLY A 13 13.44 -21.52 -14.11
C GLY A 13 13.02 -20.15 -14.62
N PHE A 14 11.82 -19.71 -14.28
CA PHE A 14 11.52 -18.29 -14.25
C PHE A 14 12.38 -17.71 -13.13
N ALA A 15 13.60 -17.29 -13.51
CA ALA A 15 14.42 -16.48 -12.64
C ALA A 15 13.66 -15.17 -12.43
N PHE A 16 13.06 -15.02 -11.25
CA PHE A 16 12.65 -13.71 -10.76
C PHE A 16 13.93 -12.92 -10.54
N ALA A 17 14.33 -12.16 -11.55
CA ALA A 17 15.46 -11.26 -11.46
C ALA A 17 15.23 -10.30 -10.28
N GLU A 18 16.18 -10.24 -9.36
CA GLU A 18 16.10 -9.29 -8.26
C GLU A 18 15.96 -7.87 -8.83
N PRO A 19 15.07 -7.03 -8.26
CA PRO A 19 14.83 -5.69 -8.77
C PRO A 19 16.14 -4.89 -8.73
N GLN A 20 16.66 -4.61 -9.92
CA GLN A 20 17.96 -3.99 -10.07
C GLN A 20 17.84 -2.50 -9.78
N LYS A 21 18.66 -1.99 -8.86
CA LYS A 21 18.67 -0.55 -8.54
C LYS A 21 19.37 0.23 -9.67
N LEU A 22 18.74 1.34 -10.09
CA LEU A 22 19.37 2.32 -10.98
C LEU A 22 20.05 3.43 -10.16
N PRO A 23 21.38 3.56 -10.21
CA PRO A 23 22.08 4.65 -9.55
C PRO A 23 21.78 5.98 -10.24
N VAL A 24 21.84 7.08 -9.48
CA VAL A 24 21.83 8.43 -10.03
C VAL A 24 23.19 8.69 -10.68
N THR A 25 23.22 9.03 -11.97
CA THR A 25 24.44 9.34 -12.72
C THR A 25 24.67 10.83 -12.89
N ARG A 26 23.58 11.62 -12.92
CA ARG A 26 23.66 13.07 -13.09
C ARG A 26 22.58 13.78 -12.29
N VAL A 27 22.95 14.91 -11.68
CA VAL A 27 22.03 15.82 -11.00
C VAL A 27 22.28 17.23 -11.52
N VAL A 28 21.21 17.91 -11.94
CA VAL A 28 21.25 19.31 -12.36
C VAL A 28 20.21 20.07 -11.53
N LEU A 29 20.62 21.16 -10.91
CA LEU A 29 19.73 22.05 -10.14
C LEU A 29 19.57 23.36 -10.88
N TYR A 30 18.34 23.73 -11.18
CA TYR A 30 18.00 25.00 -11.83
C TYR A 30 17.71 26.07 -10.77
N SER A 31 18.01 27.34 -11.08
CA SER A 31 17.70 28.48 -10.20
C SER A 31 16.20 28.69 -9.95
N SER A 32 15.35 28.05 -10.76
CA SER A 32 13.89 27.99 -10.58
C SER A 32 13.45 27.07 -9.42
N GLY A 33 14.38 26.32 -8.81
CA GLY A 33 14.06 25.36 -7.74
C GLY A 33 13.67 23.97 -8.25
N VAL A 34 13.75 23.71 -9.56
CA VAL A 34 13.53 22.38 -10.15
C VAL A 34 14.86 21.61 -10.21
N GLY A 35 14.84 20.33 -9.85
CA GLY A 35 15.97 19.41 -9.98
C GLY A 35 15.73 18.39 -11.09
N TYR A 36 16.74 18.15 -11.93
CA TYR A 36 16.77 17.07 -12.90
C TYR A 36 17.70 15.96 -12.41
N PHE A 37 17.19 14.73 -12.41
CA PHE A 37 17.89 13.55 -11.93
C PHE A 37 17.93 12.51 -13.04
N GLU A 38 19.14 12.13 -13.44
CA GLU A 38 19.37 11.08 -14.44
C GLU A 38 19.75 9.79 -13.72
N HIS A 39 19.07 8.71 -14.08
CA HIS A 39 19.35 7.37 -13.59
C HIS A 39 19.73 6.50 -14.79
N ALA A 40 20.99 6.09 -14.88
CA ALA A 40 21.49 5.29 -15.99
C ALA A 40 22.26 4.07 -15.51
N ARG A 41 22.06 2.93 -16.19
CA ARG A 41 22.77 1.68 -15.96
C ARG A 41 22.66 0.78 -17.18
N GLU A 42 23.75 0.06 -17.49
CA GLU A 42 23.70 -1.04 -18.45
C GLU A 42 22.93 -2.22 -17.85
N ILE A 43 21.92 -2.70 -18.57
CA ILE A 43 21.08 -3.83 -18.18
C ILE A 43 21.37 -4.99 -19.13
N GLN A 44 21.77 -6.14 -18.57
CA GLN A 44 21.99 -7.37 -19.32
C GLN A 44 20.76 -8.28 -19.18
N GLY A 45 20.16 -8.66 -20.30
CA GLY A 45 18.95 -9.49 -20.32
C GLY A 45 17.66 -8.72 -20.03
N SER A 46 16.63 -9.43 -19.55
CA SER A 46 15.33 -8.83 -19.17
C SER A 46 15.26 -8.66 -17.66
N THR A 47 15.20 -7.41 -17.19
CA THR A 47 15.04 -7.09 -15.77
C THR A 47 13.90 -6.11 -15.55
N SER A 48 13.38 -6.09 -14.33
CA SER A 48 12.46 -5.06 -13.87
C SER A 48 13.19 -4.14 -12.88
N VAL A 49 13.04 -2.84 -13.06
CA VAL A 49 13.57 -1.83 -12.16
C VAL A 49 12.42 -1.30 -11.31
N ASN A 50 12.62 -1.25 -10.00
CA ASN A 50 11.70 -0.60 -9.08
C ASN A 50 12.27 0.75 -8.63
N MET A 51 11.49 1.81 -8.78
CA MET A 51 11.83 3.16 -8.34
C MET A 51 10.85 3.61 -7.26
N MET A 52 11.38 4.00 -6.11
CA MET A 52 10.59 4.45 -4.96
C MET A 52 10.60 5.98 -4.91
N PHE A 53 9.41 6.58 -4.92
CA PHE A 53 9.22 8.03 -4.81
C PHE A 53 8.32 8.35 -3.62
N LYS A 54 8.37 9.58 -3.13
CA LYS A 54 7.41 10.08 -2.16
C LYS A 54 6.05 10.28 -2.84
N THR A 55 4.97 10.02 -2.10
CA THR A 55 3.59 10.05 -2.64
C THR A 55 3.20 11.41 -3.22
N ASP A 56 3.65 12.50 -2.59
CA ASP A 56 3.42 13.87 -3.02
C ASP A 56 4.10 14.22 -4.35
N GLN A 57 5.17 13.52 -4.73
CA GLN A 57 5.95 13.78 -5.93
C GLN A 57 5.56 12.90 -7.13
N VAL A 58 4.73 11.86 -6.93
CA VAL A 58 4.39 10.89 -7.99
C VAL A 58 3.78 11.57 -9.22
N ASN A 59 2.94 12.58 -9.02
CA ASN A 59 2.27 13.28 -10.12
C ASN A 59 3.30 13.97 -11.05
N ASP A 60 4.28 14.64 -10.46
CA ASP A 60 5.33 15.35 -11.20
C ASP A 60 6.27 14.36 -11.90
N ILE A 61 6.57 13.22 -11.26
CA ILE A 61 7.33 12.14 -11.88
C ILE A 61 6.58 11.58 -13.10
N LEU A 62 5.29 11.24 -12.98
CA LEU A 62 4.54 10.69 -14.11
C LEU A 62 4.42 11.67 -15.30
N LYS A 63 4.44 12.98 -15.04
CA LYS A 63 4.40 14.02 -16.08
C LYS A 63 5.75 14.27 -16.75
N SER A 64 6.85 14.02 -16.04
CA SER A 64 8.20 14.40 -16.48
C SER A 64 9.14 13.22 -16.72
N LEU A 65 8.71 11.99 -16.43
CA LEU A 65 9.50 10.78 -16.63
C LEU A 65 9.73 10.54 -18.11
N ILE A 66 11.01 10.54 -18.47
CA ILE A 66 11.49 10.14 -19.81
C ILE A 66 12.30 8.87 -19.62
N ILE A 67 12.01 7.87 -20.45
CA ILE A 67 12.76 6.62 -20.50
C ILE A 67 13.28 6.47 -21.91
N GLU A 68 14.59 6.33 -22.03
CA GLU A 68 15.29 6.15 -23.29
C GLU A 68 16.10 4.86 -23.22
N ASP A 69 16.15 4.16 -24.34
CA ASP A 69 17.08 3.07 -24.56
C ASP A 69 18.19 3.56 -25.48
N LEU A 70 19.45 3.37 -25.06
CA LEU A 70 20.63 3.90 -25.74
C LEU A 70 21.36 2.83 -26.56
N ASP A 71 21.12 1.54 -26.29
CA ASP A 71 21.89 0.41 -26.84
C ASP A 71 21.05 -0.58 -27.67
N GLY A 72 19.82 -0.20 -28.06
CA GLY A 72 18.94 -1.00 -28.92
C GLY A 72 18.11 -2.05 -28.17
N GLY A 73 17.97 -1.93 -26.85
CA GLY A 73 17.00 -2.65 -26.04
C GLY A 73 15.54 -2.20 -26.28
N ARG A 74 14.61 -2.87 -25.58
CA ARG A 74 13.18 -2.52 -25.62
C ARG A 74 12.69 -2.16 -24.23
N VAL A 75 12.21 -0.93 -24.07
CA VAL A 75 11.54 -0.50 -22.85
C VAL A 75 10.18 -1.20 -22.76
N GLY A 76 9.96 -1.89 -21.66
CA GLY A 76 8.71 -2.58 -21.35
C GLY A 76 7.63 -1.66 -20.79
N THR A 77 6.64 -2.25 -20.12
CA THR A 77 5.56 -1.51 -19.47
C THR A 77 6.04 -0.84 -18.18
N VAL A 78 5.69 0.44 -18.00
CA VAL A 78 5.83 1.15 -16.72
C VAL A 78 4.54 0.94 -15.92
N ALA A 79 4.64 0.31 -14.75
CA ALA A 79 3.49 0.06 -13.87
C ALA A 79 3.64 0.87 -12.57
N TYR A 80 2.63 1.69 -12.28
CA TYR A 80 2.44 2.31 -10.97
C TYR A 80 1.24 1.64 -10.29
N PRO A 81 1.43 0.79 -9.26
CA PRO A 81 0.31 0.19 -8.58
C PRO A 81 -0.45 1.26 -7.80
N SER A 82 -1.73 1.46 -8.14
CA SER A 82 -2.63 2.31 -7.37
C SER A 82 -2.62 1.86 -5.91
N ARG A 83 -2.01 2.65 -5.04
CA ARG A 83 -2.21 2.50 -3.60
C ARG A 83 -3.54 3.15 -3.28
N ASP A 84 -4.62 2.39 -3.29
CA ASP A 84 -5.82 2.86 -2.62
C ASP A 84 -5.40 3.19 -1.18
N PRO A 85 -5.57 4.45 -0.74
CA PRO A 85 -5.21 4.81 0.62
C PRO A 85 -5.96 3.87 1.54
N ILE A 86 -5.28 3.28 2.53
CA ILE A 86 -5.98 2.54 3.59
C ILE A 86 -7.11 3.41 4.17
N SER A 87 -6.97 4.74 4.15
CA SER A 87 -8.02 5.73 4.44
C SER A 87 -9.28 5.59 3.60
N LYS A 88 -9.22 5.26 2.30
CA LYS A 88 -10.42 4.97 1.48
C LYS A 88 -11.07 3.65 1.85
N THR A 89 -10.27 2.66 2.21
CA THR A 89 -10.77 1.39 2.75
C THR A 89 -11.35 1.57 4.16
N LEU A 90 -10.80 2.47 4.97
CA LEU A 90 -11.28 2.81 6.31
C LEU A 90 -12.53 3.71 6.27
N GLN A 91 -12.69 4.53 5.23
CA GLN A 91 -13.91 5.30 4.96
C GLN A 91 -15.10 4.44 4.53
N SER A 92 -14.86 3.23 3.99
CA SER A 92 -15.95 2.31 3.64
C SER A 92 -16.51 1.56 4.85
N PHE A 93 -15.81 1.59 6.00
CA PHE A 93 -16.41 1.18 7.26
C PHE A 93 -17.33 2.30 7.74
N GLN A 94 -18.51 1.93 8.25
CA GLN A 94 -19.51 2.86 8.83
C GLN A 94 -19.03 3.61 10.08
N VAL A 95 -17.76 3.43 10.46
CA VAL A 95 -17.15 3.93 11.67
C VAL A 95 -15.80 4.54 11.32
N ASN A 96 -15.65 5.84 11.57
CA ASN A 96 -14.40 6.54 11.28
C ASN A 96 -13.38 6.24 12.38
N LEU A 97 -12.43 5.35 12.07
CA LEU A 97 -11.28 5.01 12.94
C LEU A 97 -10.02 5.85 12.64
N ALA A 98 -10.09 6.78 11.68
CA ALA A 98 -8.90 7.51 11.22
C ALA A 98 -8.36 8.53 12.23
N GLU A 99 -9.17 8.93 13.21
CA GLU A 99 -8.84 9.96 14.21
C GLU A 99 -8.53 9.40 15.60
N ASP A 100 -8.24 8.09 15.72
CA ASP A 100 -8.02 7.42 17.02
C ASP A 100 -9.12 7.74 18.06
N PRO A 101 -10.40 7.47 17.75
CA PRO A 101 -11.51 7.88 18.61
C PRO A 101 -11.55 7.08 19.91
N SER A 102 -11.89 7.75 21.01
CA SER A 102 -12.20 7.05 22.27
C SER A 102 -13.42 6.12 22.13
N LEU A 103 -13.53 5.10 22.99
CA LEU A 103 -14.65 4.15 22.98
C LEU A 103 -16.02 4.84 23.02
N SER A 104 -16.17 5.91 23.80
CA SER A 104 -17.41 6.68 23.85
C SER A 104 -17.73 7.36 22.51
N MET A 105 -16.72 7.89 21.81
CA MET A 105 -16.90 8.47 20.48
C MET A 105 -17.26 7.40 19.44
N LEU A 106 -16.68 6.20 19.56
CA LEU A 106 -16.97 5.07 18.70
C LEU A 106 -18.42 4.60 18.84
N LEU A 107 -18.86 4.38 20.09
CA LEU A 107 -20.22 3.98 20.38
C LEU A 107 -21.23 5.07 19.95
N ALA A 108 -20.82 6.34 19.93
CA ALA A 108 -21.70 7.45 19.55
C ALA A 108 -22.00 7.43 18.05
N GLN A 109 -21.00 7.05 17.25
CA GLN A 109 -21.14 6.84 15.81
C GLN A 109 -22.02 5.62 15.51
N LEU A 110 -22.04 4.63 16.40
CA LEU A 110 -22.84 3.40 16.27
C LEU A 110 -24.27 3.51 16.84
N ARG A 111 -24.80 4.72 17.04
CA ARG A 111 -26.19 4.90 17.47
C ARG A 111 -27.14 4.22 16.49
N GLY A 112 -28.05 3.39 16.98
CA GLY A 112 -28.98 2.61 16.18
C GLY A 112 -28.45 1.24 15.76
N ALA A 113 -27.18 0.92 16.03
CA ALA A 113 -26.64 -0.42 15.82
C ALA A 113 -27.14 -1.39 16.90
N ASP A 114 -27.36 -2.64 16.49
CA ASP A 114 -27.68 -3.74 17.39
C ASP A 114 -26.40 -4.18 18.12
N VAL A 115 -26.49 -4.37 19.43
CA VAL A 115 -25.38 -4.69 20.31
C VAL A 115 -25.71 -5.83 21.24
N LEU A 116 -24.68 -6.61 21.57
CA LEU A 116 -24.74 -7.64 22.60
C LEU A 116 -23.74 -7.26 23.68
N VAL A 117 -24.24 -7.05 24.89
CA VAL A 117 -23.45 -6.71 26.07
C VAL A 117 -23.34 -7.92 26.98
N HIS A 118 -22.12 -8.21 27.41
CA HIS A 118 -21.84 -9.25 28.40
C HIS A 118 -21.65 -8.60 29.77
N ILE A 119 -22.51 -8.95 30.74
CA ILE A 119 -22.37 -8.54 32.14
C ILE A 119 -22.17 -9.81 32.97
N GLY A 120 -20.91 -10.12 33.28
CA GLY A 120 -20.56 -11.40 33.90
C GLY A 120 -20.94 -12.58 33.01
N ALA A 121 -21.85 -13.43 33.48
CA ALA A 121 -22.38 -14.57 32.71
C ALA A 121 -23.64 -14.23 31.89
N GLU A 122 -24.20 -13.03 32.08
CA GLU A 122 -25.44 -12.61 31.44
C GLU A 122 -25.17 -11.95 30.09
N LYS A 123 -26.04 -12.23 29.11
CA LYS A 123 -25.99 -11.64 27.78
C LYS A 123 -27.24 -10.78 27.59
N ILE A 124 -27.04 -9.52 27.25
CA ILE A 124 -28.12 -8.57 27.00
C ILE A 124 -27.99 -8.08 25.57
N GLU A 125 -29.00 -8.36 24.75
CA GLU A 125 -29.12 -7.88 23.38
C GLU A 125 -30.00 -6.63 23.35
N GLY A 126 -29.63 -5.65 22.54
CA GLY A 126 -30.37 -4.40 22.43
C GLY A 126 -29.83 -3.49 21.33
N ARG A 127 -30.25 -2.23 21.35
CA ARG A 127 -29.84 -1.22 20.38
C ARG A 127 -29.27 0.00 21.08
N ILE A 128 -28.20 0.59 20.53
CA ILE A 128 -27.62 1.82 21.08
C ILE A 128 -28.59 2.98 20.82
N LEU A 129 -29.20 3.53 21.87
CA LEU A 129 -30.07 4.70 21.77
C LEU A 129 -29.31 6.02 22.00
N GLY A 130 -28.34 6.01 22.91
CA GLY A 130 -27.58 7.18 23.31
C GLY A 130 -26.48 6.79 24.29
N LEU A 131 -25.62 7.77 24.60
CA LEU A 131 -24.51 7.60 25.52
C LEU A 131 -24.54 8.71 26.53
N GLU A 132 -24.35 8.33 27.78
CA GLU A 132 -24.20 9.25 28.89
C GLU A 132 -22.91 8.90 29.61
N LYS A 133 -22.11 9.93 29.93
CA LYS A 133 -20.90 9.74 30.72
C LYS A 133 -21.28 9.93 32.19
N THR A 134 -21.54 8.83 32.89
CA THR A 134 -21.72 8.86 34.33
C THR A 134 -20.37 8.66 35.01
N SER A 135 -19.92 9.67 35.76
CA SER A 135 -18.80 9.51 36.69
C SER A 135 -19.36 9.10 38.05
N GLU A 136 -19.26 7.83 38.42
CA GLU A 136 -19.48 7.44 39.80
C GLU A 136 -18.32 7.95 40.66
N VAL A 137 -18.58 9.00 41.45
CA VAL A 137 -17.67 9.43 42.52
C VAL A 137 -18.00 8.58 43.74
N HIS A 138 -17.22 7.52 43.95
CA HIS A 138 -17.28 6.73 45.17
C HIS A 138 -16.63 7.54 46.30
N ILE A 139 -17.43 8.35 47.01
CA ILE A 139 -17.00 9.04 48.23
C ILE A 139 -16.97 7.99 49.34
N ARG A 140 -15.78 7.76 49.91
CA ARG A 140 -15.57 6.93 51.11
C ARG A 140 -16.04 7.63 52.38
#